data_AF-A0AAW8G5J3-F1
#
_entry.id   AF-A0AAW8G5J3-F1
#
_cell.length_a   1.000
_cell.length_b   1.000
_cell.length_c   1.000
_cell.angle_alpha   90.00
_cell.angle_beta   90.00
_cell.angle_gamma   90.00
#
_symmetry.space_group_name_H-M   'P 1'
#
loop_
_entity.id
_entity.type
_entity.pdbx_description
1 polymer ?
#
loop_
_entity_poly.entity_id
_entity_poly.type
_entity_poly.pdbx_seq_one_letter_code
_entity_poly.pdbx_strand_id
1 'polypeptide(L)'
;MNDNHTIKRLPRLTAILNHLQSNKVITAGSLSKKFNVSIRTIYRDIRSLEESGVPVITEEGKGFSLMDGYRIPPVMFTEKEALSLITLEQIVLKMYDESLKKEFISSVEKIKAVLRLYSKEKSEIISQRLYIGKNFENIIKSSCLVDLEGALVNRLCVRIFYKALDETMSERIVEPFSFYHNPEENWLMAAFCRLRSDFRIFRIDRIESFTVLDEVFPPHKISMKQFVEKYL
;
A
#
# COMPACT_ATOMS: atom_id res chain seq x y z
N MET A 1 -2.49 15.27 -32.86
CA MET A 1 -1.53 16.28 -32.37
C MET A 1 -1.01 15.78 -31.03
N ASN A 2 0.20 15.23 -30.97
CA ASN A 2 0.81 14.78 -29.72
C ASN A 2 1.61 15.95 -29.14
N ASP A 3 1.09 16.55 -28.07
CA ASP A 3 1.84 17.51 -27.25
C ASP A 3 2.99 16.79 -26.55
N ASN A 4 4.15 16.82 -27.19
CA ASN A 4 5.40 16.24 -26.70
C ASN A 4 6.00 17.19 -25.65
N HIS A 5 5.34 17.32 -24.48
CA HIS A 5 5.84 18.14 -23.38
C HIS A 5 7.13 17.52 -22.81
N THR A 6 8.27 18.03 -23.27
CA THR A 6 9.58 17.67 -22.70
C THR A 6 9.64 18.21 -21.28
N ILE A 7 9.79 17.33 -20.29
CA ILE A 7 9.91 17.73 -18.88
C ILE A 7 11.14 18.64 -18.69
N LYS A 8 10.98 19.73 -17.94
CA LYS A 8 12.08 20.64 -17.60
C LYS A 8 13.17 19.88 -16.81
N ARG A 9 14.43 20.29 -16.94
CA ARG A 9 15.60 19.57 -16.40
C ARG A 9 15.53 19.34 -14.88
N LEU A 10 15.18 20.36 -14.10
CA LEU A 10 15.17 20.24 -12.64
C LEU A 10 14.13 19.21 -12.13
N PRO A 11 12.84 19.27 -12.55
CA PRO A 11 11.88 18.21 -12.24
C PRO A 11 12.33 16.81 -12.69
N ARG A 12 13.02 16.72 -13.84
CA ARG A 12 13.55 15.44 -14.33
C ARG A 12 14.64 14.88 -13.44
N LEU A 13 15.57 15.71 -12.95
CA LEU A 13 16.62 15.29 -12.03
C LEU A 13 16.03 14.73 -10.73
N THR A 14 15.04 15.41 -10.16
CA THR A 14 14.31 14.93 -8.97
C THR A 14 13.59 13.60 -9.25
N ALA A 15 12.94 13.48 -10.41
CA ALA A 15 12.26 12.25 -10.79
C ALA A 15 13.22 11.08 -11.02
N ILE A 16 14.39 11.30 -11.65
CA ILE A 16 15.45 10.30 -11.80
C ILE A 16 15.95 9.85 -10.42
N LEU A 17 16.20 10.80 -9.53
CA LEU A 17 16.67 10.54 -8.16
C LEU A 17 15.68 9.68 -7.36
N ASN A 18 14.38 9.99 -7.39
CA ASN A 18 13.33 9.17 -6.77
C ASN A 18 13.23 7.76 -7.39
N HIS A 19 13.48 7.67 -8.69
CA HIS A 19 13.50 6.39 -9.39
C HIS A 19 14.61 5.50 -8.87
N LEU A 20 15.83 6.03 -8.76
CA LEU A 20 16.98 5.30 -8.25
C LEU A 20 16.80 4.86 -6.78
N GLN A 21 15.97 5.55 -6.01
CA GLN A 21 15.62 5.15 -4.63
C GLN A 21 14.72 3.92 -4.54
N SER A 22 13.78 3.80 -5.48
CA SER A 22 12.70 2.80 -5.42
C SER A 22 13.05 1.49 -6.14
N ASN A 23 14.16 1.45 -6.87
CA ASN A 23 14.55 0.31 -7.70
C ASN A 23 16.01 -0.08 -7.45
N LYS A 24 16.31 -1.38 -7.52
CA LYS A 24 17.69 -1.87 -7.35
C LYS A 24 18.64 -1.40 -8.46
N VAL A 25 18.21 -1.41 -9.73
CA VAL A 25 18.98 -0.98 -10.90
C VAL A 25 18.04 -0.44 -11.97
N ILE A 26 18.41 0.66 -12.64
CA ILE A 26 17.60 1.28 -13.72
C ILE A 26 18.47 1.62 -14.93
N THR A 27 18.01 1.24 -16.13
CA THR A 27 18.76 1.51 -17.36
C THR A 27 18.53 2.92 -17.90
N ALA A 28 19.54 3.46 -18.60
CA ALA A 28 19.43 4.73 -19.32
C ALA A 28 18.30 4.72 -20.37
N GLY A 29 18.07 3.57 -21.02
CA GLY A 29 16.99 3.38 -21.99
C GLY A 29 15.59 3.49 -21.36
N SER A 30 15.40 2.95 -20.15
CA SER A 30 14.16 3.07 -19.39
C SER A 30 13.85 4.53 -19.05
N LEU A 31 14.83 5.24 -18.50
CA LEU A 31 14.70 6.66 -18.15
C LEU A 31 14.48 7.54 -19.39
N SER A 32 15.18 7.24 -20.49
CA SER A 32 15.04 7.94 -21.77
C SER A 32 13.62 7.85 -22.32
N LYS A 33 13.04 6.65 -22.36
CA LYS A 33 11.64 6.43 -22.76
C LYS A 33 10.67 7.11 -21.80
N LYS A 34 10.89 6.98 -20.49
CA LYS A 34 9.99 7.54 -19.46
C LYS A 34 9.91 9.06 -19.50
N PHE A 35 11.04 9.74 -19.66
CA PHE A 35 11.10 11.20 -19.65
C PHE A 35 11.11 11.84 -21.04
N ASN A 36 11.00 11.02 -22.09
CA ASN A 36 11.00 11.45 -23.48
C ASN A 36 12.20 12.34 -23.83
N VAL A 37 13.40 11.89 -23.44
CA VAL A 37 14.67 12.58 -23.71
C VAL A 37 15.70 11.59 -24.25
N SER A 38 16.74 12.08 -24.91
CA SER A 38 17.82 11.23 -25.40
C SER A 38 18.56 10.50 -24.27
N ILE A 39 19.12 9.32 -24.57
CA ILE A 39 20.02 8.59 -23.66
C ILE A 39 21.19 9.47 -23.21
N ARG A 40 21.76 10.28 -24.12
CA ARG A 40 22.82 11.26 -23.81
C ARG A 40 22.37 12.28 -22.76
N THR A 41 21.10 12.71 -22.79
CA THR A 41 20.52 13.60 -21.77
C THR A 41 20.47 12.92 -20.41
N ILE A 42 20.10 11.63 -20.37
CA ILE A 42 20.07 10.86 -19.12
C ILE A 42 21.47 10.74 -18.51
N TYR A 43 22.48 10.36 -19.29
CA TYR A 43 23.86 10.31 -18.77
C TYR A 43 24.35 11.66 -18.23
N ARG A 44 24.00 12.77 -18.92
CA ARG A 44 24.34 14.11 -18.44
C ARG A 44 23.60 14.44 -17.14
N ASP A 45 22.35 14.04 -17.00
CA ASP A 45 21.55 14.28 -15.80
C ASP A 45 22.05 13.43 -14.62
N ILE A 46 22.44 12.17 -14.84
CA ILE A 46 23.10 11.31 -13.84
C ILE A 46 24.40 11.96 -13.35
N ARG A 47 25.24 12.42 -14.28
CA ARG A 47 26.47 13.14 -13.94
C ARG A 47 26.21 14.39 -13.11
N SER A 48 25.15 15.15 -13.41
CA SER A 48 24.77 16.31 -12.59
C SER A 48 24.32 15.94 -11.18
N LEU A 49 23.71 14.76 -10.99
CA LEU A 49 23.38 14.24 -9.65
C LEU A 49 24.65 13.87 -8.89
N GLU A 50 25.59 13.18 -9.54
CA GLU A 50 26.91 12.84 -8.96
C GLU A 50 27.68 14.10 -8.55
N GLU A 51 27.75 15.10 -9.43
CA GLU A 51 28.38 16.40 -9.16
C GLU A 51 27.69 17.17 -8.01
N SER A 52 26.44 16.83 -7.69
CA SER A 52 25.68 17.41 -6.57
C SER A 52 25.82 16.60 -5.26
N GLY A 53 26.69 15.58 -5.24
CA GLY A 53 26.94 14.75 -4.05
C GLY A 53 25.99 13.58 -3.87
N VAL A 54 25.23 13.19 -4.91
CA VAL A 54 24.45 11.95 -4.91
C VAL A 54 25.37 10.78 -5.31
N PRO A 55 25.56 9.75 -4.47
CA PRO A 55 26.41 8.61 -4.77
C PRO A 55 25.66 7.62 -5.67
N VAL A 56 25.61 7.93 -6.97
CA VAL A 56 25.09 7.03 -8.00
C VAL A 56 26.19 6.02 -8.36
N ILE A 57 25.84 4.74 -8.38
CA ILE A 57 26.69 3.67 -8.88
C ILE A 57 26.27 3.40 -10.33
N THR A 58 27.24 3.45 -11.24
CA THR A 58 27.04 3.04 -12.63
C THR A 58 27.59 1.63 -12.82
N GLU A 59 26.71 0.66 -13.07
CA GLU A 59 27.09 -0.70 -13.45
C GLU A 59 27.12 -0.79 -14.98
N GLU A 60 28.32 -0.95 -15.56
CA GLU A 60 28.50 -1.09 -17.00
C GLU A 60 27.59 -2.19 -17.57
N GLY A 61 26.82 -1.84 -18.61
CA GLY A 61 25.88 -2.75 -19.26
C GLY A 61 24.59 -3.05 -18.49
N LYS A 62 24.46 -2.64 -17.22
CA LYS A 62 23.28 -2.94 -16.38
C LYS A 62 22.46 -1.72 -16.01
N GLY A 63 23.08 -0.55 -15.82
CA GLY A 63 22.38 0.71 -15.54
C GLY A 63 22.92 1.46 -14.32
N PHE A 64 22.02 2.13 -13.62
CA PHE A 64 22.33 3.01 -12.50
C PHE A 64 21.61 2.54 -11.23
N SER A 65 22.26 2.68 -10.08
CA SER A 65 21.72 2.42 -8.75
C SER A 65 22.22 3.48 -7.76
N LEU A 66 21.62 3.58 -6.57
CA LEU A 66 22.19 4.34 -5.48
C LEU A 66 23.11 3.45 -4.66
N MET A 67 24.15 4.04 -4.07
CA MET A 67 24.97 3.36 -3.09
C MET A 67 24.10 2.84 -1.94
N ASP A 68 24.33 1.59 -1.54
CA ASP A 68 23.60 0.96 -0.44
C ASP A 68 23.67 1.81 0.83
N GLY A 69 22.51 2.02 1.45
CA GLY A 69 22.39 2.86 2.65
C GLY A 69 22.32 4.36 2.39
N TYR A 70 22.55 4.85 1.16
CA TYR A 70 22.30 6.25 0.83
C TYR A 70 20.79 6.54 0.86
N ARG A 71 20.39 7.43 1.77
CA ARG A 71 19.02 7.94 1.82
C ARG A 71 19.01 9.37 1.33
N ILE A 72 18.23 9.60 0.29
CA ILE A 72 18.00 10.91 -0.30
C ILE A 72 17.38 11.82 0.77
N PRO A 73 17.77 13.10 0.85
CA PRO A 73 17.10 14.07 1.70
C PRO A 73 15.58 14.06 1.47
N PRO A 74 14.79 14.41 2.50
CA PRO A 74 13.34 14.21 2.51
C PRO A 74 12.65 14.66 1.22
N VAL A 75 11.80 13.78 0.68
CA VAL A 75 11.02 14.05 -0.54
C VAL A 75 10.13 15.27 -0.30
N MET A 76 10.25 16.26 -1.17
CA MET A 76 9.41 17.45 -1.13
C MET A 76 8.03 17.10 -1.70
N PHE A 77 7.01 17.14 -0.85
CA PHE A 77 5.62 17.01 -1.27
C PHE A 77 5.11 18.34 -1.81
N THR A 78 4.27 18.26 -2.83
CA THR A 78 3.42 19.36 -3.29
C THR A 78 2.27 19.58 -2.30
N GLU A 79 1.67 20.77 -2.36
CA GLU A 79 0.50 21.08 -1.55
C GLU A 79 -0.68 20.12 -1.83
N LYS A 80 -0.86 19.69 -3.09
CA LYS A 80 -1.90 18.74 -3.47
C LYS A 80 -1.69 17.37 -2.84
N GLU A 81 -0.46 16.86 -2.85
CA GLU A 81 -0.13 15.58 -2.22
C GLU A 81 -0.31 15.64 -0.71
N ALA A 82 0.06 16.76 -0.06
CA ALA A 82 -0.19 16.97 1.36
C ALA A 82 -1.69 16.99 1.70
N LEU A 83 -2.51 17.71 0.91
CA LEU A 83 -3.97 17.73 1.08
C LEU A 83 -4.60 16.35 0.88
N SER A 84 -4.12 15.56 -0.09
CA SER A 84 -4.60 14.18 -0.29
C SER A 84 -4.33 13.30 0.93
N LEU A 85 -3.15 13.40 1.54
CA LEU A 85 -2.82 12.66 2.75
C LEU A 85 -3.67 13.09 3.95
N ILE A 86 -3.91 14.39 4.12
CA ILE A 86 -4.80 14.91 5.17
C ILE A 86 -6.22 14.36 4.98
N THR A 87 -6.76 14.38 3.77
CA THR A 87 -8.09 13.84 3.48
C THR A 87 -8.18 12.35 3.78
N LEU A 88 -7.20 11.55 3.35
CA LEU A 88 -7.15 10.11 3.64
C LEU A 88 -7.08 9.84 5.15
N GLU A 89 -6.30 10.62 5.90
CA GLU A 89 -6.28 10.52 7.36
C GLU A 89 -7.66 10.75 7.98
N GLN A 90 -8.40 11.77 7.54
CA GLN A 90 -9.75 12.02 8.04
C GLN A 90 -10.73 10.89 7.68
N ILE A 91 -10.51 10.19 6.56
CA ILE A 91 -11.30 9.00 6.20
C ILE A 91 -10.94 7.83 7.12
N VAL A 92 -9.65 7.53 7.26
CA VAL A 92 -9.16 6.41 8.08
C VAL A 92 -9.51 6.58 9.56
N LEU A 93 -9.50 7.81 10.09
CA LEU A 93 -9.92 8.08 11.47
C LEU A 93 -11.37 7.66 11.75
N LYS A 94 -12.21 7.63 10.71
CA LYS A 94 -13.61 7.18 10.76
C LYS A 94 -13.79 5.71 10.36
N MET A 95 -12.72 5.00 9.94
CA MET A 95 -12.75 3.55 9.68
C MET A 95 -12.79 2.76 11.00
N TYR A 96 -13.37 1.56 10.91
CA TYR A 96 -13.64 0.69 12.06
C TYR A 96 -12.55 -0.31 12.39
N ASP A 97 -11.72 -0.68 11.42
CA ASP A 97 -10.62 -1.59 11.68
C ASP A 97 -9.52 -0.84 12.45
N GLU A 98 -9.36 -1.19 13.73
CA GLU A 98 -8.43 -0.52 14.63
C GLU A 98 -6.97 -0.86 14.28
N SER A 99 -6.70 -2.02 13.68
CA SER A 99 -5.34 -2.40 13.25
C SER A 99 -4.86 -1.51 12.10
N LEU A 100 -5.71 -1.34 11.08
CA LEU A 100 -5.44 -0.48 9.94
C LEU A 100 -5.34 0.98 10.37
N LYS A 101 -6.29 1.45 11.20
CA LYS A 101 -6.27 2.82 11.73
C LYS A 101 -4.99 3.11 12.50
N LYS A 102 -4.58 2.23 13.41
CA LYS A 102 -3.36 2.38 14.22
C LYS A 102 -2.10 2.46 13.34
N GLU A 103 -1.91 1.49 12.45
CA GLU A 103 -0.70 1.43 11.62
C GLU A 103 -0.67 2.57 10.59
N PHE A 104 -1.83 2.99 10.08
CA PHE A 104 -1.94 4.17 9.22
C PHE A 104 -1.58 5.45 9.97
N ILE A 105 -2.15 5.71 11.15
CA ILE A 105 -1.84 6.91 11.96
C ILE A 105 -0.34 6.97 12.26
N SER A 106 0.26 5.86 12.73
CA SER A 106 1.70 5.81 13.02
C SER A 106 2.55 6.13 11.78
N SER A 107 2.13 5.65 10.61
CA SER A 107 2.82 5.92 9.34
C SER A 107 2.68 7.38 8.92
N VAL A 108 1.48 7.95 9.04
CA VAL A 108 1.24 9.37 8.72
C VAL A 108 2.00 10.28 9.67
N GLU A 109 2.12 9.98 10.96
CA GLU A 109 2.95 10.77 11.88
C GLU A 109 4.41 10.87 11.43
N LYS A 110 5.00 9.75 10.99
CA LYS A 110 6.36 9.73 10.42
C LYS A 110 6.46 10.57 9.15
N ILE A 111 5.40 10.58 8.32
CA ILE A 111 5.32 11.39 7.11
C ILE A 111 5.12 12.88 7.45
N LYS A 112 4.31 13.22 8.45
CA LYS A 112 4.11 14.59 8.96
C LYS A 112 5.40 15.23 9.45
N ALA A 113 6.27 14.45 10.10
CA ALA A 113 7.59 14.90 10.54
C ALA A 113 8.46 15.43 9.39
N VAL A 114 8.18 14.99 8.15
CA VAL A 114 8.88 15.39 6.93
C VAL A 114 8.09 16.42 6.12
N LEU A 115 6.77 16.43 6.22
CA LEU A 115 5.86 17.36 5.54
C LEU A 115 5.82 18.74 6.21
N ARG A 116 6.67 19.68 5.76
CA ARG A 116 6.56 21.10 6.16
C ARG A 116 5.21 21.74 5.80
N LEU A 117 4.52 21.23 4.77
CA LEU A 117 3.24 21.73 4.28
C LEU A 117 2.01 21.12 4.98
N TYR A 118 2.21 20.14 5.86
CA TYR A 118 1.13 19.61 6.68
C TYR A 118 0.82 20.62 7.78
N SER A 119 -0.36 21.25 7.74
CA SER A 119 -0.79 22.19 8.78
C SER A 119 -2.00 21.65 9.53
N LYS A 120 -1.98 21.85 10.86
CA LYS A 120 -3.10 21.50 11.74
C LYS A 120 -4.38 22.21 11.31
N GLU A 121 -4.25 23.47 10.86
CA GLU A 121 -5.35 24.27 10.31
C GLU A 121 -6.02 23.61 9.08
N LYS A 122 -5.23 23.16 8.09
CA LYS A 122 -5.77 22.46 6.91
C LYS A 122 -6.48 21.17 7.31
N SER A 123 -5.92 20.43 8.27
CA SER A 123 -6.56 19.22 8.81
C SER A 123 -7.89 19.51 9.48
N GLU A 124 -7.99 20.59 10.23
CA GLU A 124 -9.22 20.98 10.92
C GLU A 124 -10.30 21.48 9.95
N ILE A 125 -9.93 22.25 8.92
CA ILE A 125 -10.85 22.67 7.86
C ILE A 125 -11.42 21.44 7.13
N ILE A 126 -10.57 20.48 6.78
CA ILE A 126 -11.01 19.26 6.09
C ILE A 126 -11.87 18.41 7.03
N SER A 127 -11.50 18.21 8.29
CA SER A 127 -12.28 17.38 9.21
C SER A 127 -13.70 17.91 9.43
N GLN A 128 -13.86 19.23 9.51
CA GLN A 128 -15.15 19.91 9.69
C GLN A 128 -16.03 19.88 8.43
N ARG A 129 -15.42 19.82 7.23
CA ARG A 129 -16.13 19.88 5.95
C ARG A 129 -16.28 18.52 5.26
N LEU A 130 -15.59 17.50 5.76
CA LEU A 130 -15.65 16.15 5.22
C LEU A 130 -16.78 15.34 5.87
N TYR A 131 -17.89 15.23 5.16
CA TYR A 131 -18.93 14.26 5.48
C TYR A 131 -18.61 12.89 4.88
N ILE A 132 -18.70 11.85 5.70
CA ILE A 132 -18.58 10.45 5.27
C ILE A 132 -19.94 9.81 5.60
N GLY A 133 -20.56 9.15 4.61
CA GLY A 133 -21.95 8.72 4.67
C GLY A 133 -22.32 7.80 5.84
N LYS A 134 -23.63 7.68 6.08
CA LYS A 134 -24.32 6.96 7.19
C LYS A 134 -23.90 5.52 7.49
N ASN A 135 -23.21 4.90 6.56
CA ASN A 135 -22.79 3.52 6.67
C ASN A 135 -21.65 3.32 7.69
N PHE A 136 -21.01 4.40 8.14
CA PHE A 136 -19.97 4.38 9.16
C PHE A 136 -20.48 4.53 10.61
N GLU A 137 -21.70 4.10 10.95
CA GLU A 137 -22.21 4.12 12.34
C GLU A 137 -22.52 2.73 12.94
N ASN A 138 -22.72 1.68 12.13
CA ASN A 138 -23.26 0.39 12.57
C ASN A 138 -22.33 -0.84 12.43
N ILE A 139 -21.02 -0.66 12.31
CA ILE A 139 -20.09 -1.78 12.06
C ILE A 139 -19.35 -2.18 13.34
N ILE A 140 -19.27 -3.48 13.60
CA ILE A 140 -18.53 -4.06 14.72
C ILE A 140 -17.03 -3.90 14.43
N LYS A 141 -16.29 -3.35 15.40
CA LYS A 141 -14.84 -3.10 15.29
C LYS A 141 -14.10 -4.41 15.00
N SER A 142 -13.27 -4.41 13.96
CA SER A 142 -12.26 -5.43 13.74
C SER A 142 -10.88 -4.90 14.16
N SER A 143 -9.95 -5.79 14.50
CA SER A 143 -8.60 -5.43 14.96
C SER A 143 -7.52 -6.34 14.40
N CYS A 144 -7.82 -7.09 13.33
CA CYS A 144 -6.92 -8.12 12.81
C CYS A 144 -6.69 -8.06 11.29
N LEU A 145 -7.29 -7.11 10.57
CA LEU A 145 -7.13 -7.02 9.11
C LEU A 145 -5.66 -6.98 8.68
N VAL A 146 -4.85 -6.11 9.28
CA VAL A 146 -3.44 -5.92 8.89
C VAL A 146 -2.62 -7.20 9.09
N ASP A 147 -2.86 -7.92 10.19
CA ASP A 147 -2.16 -9.18 10.47
C ASP A 147 -2.57 -10.29 9.50
N LEU A 148 -3.86 -10.36 9.15
CA LEU A 148 -4.38 -11.31 8.17
C LEU A 148 -3.89 -11.02 6.75
N GLU A 149 -3.77 -9.74 6.36
CA GLU A 149 -3.11 -9.32 5.12
C GLU A 149 -1.64 -9.73 5.11
N GLY A 150 -0.94 -9.57 6.25
CA GLY A 150 0.41 -10.07 6.43
C GLY A 150 0.52 -11.58 6.24
N ALA A 151 -0.42 -12.35 6.79
CA ALA A 151 -0.48 -13.80 6.59
C ALA A 151 -0.71 -14.18 5.11
N LEU A 152 -1.58 -13.46 4.39
CA LEU A 152 -1.79 -13.63 2.96
C LEU A 152 -0.50 -13.41 2.16
N VAL A 153 0.18 -12.28 2.39
CA VAL A 153 1.40 -11.90 1.65
C VAL A 153 2.52 -12.93 1.87
N ASN A 154 2.64 -13.43 3.10
CA ASN A 154 3.64 -14.43 3.48
C ASN A 154 3.19 -15.88 3.23
N ARG A 155 1.96 -16.09 2.74
CA ARG A 155 1.33 -17.41 2.56
C ARG A 155 1.32 -18.27 3.81
N LEU A 156 1.05 -17.67 4.97
CA LEU A 156 0.96 -18.35 6.26
C LEU A 156 -0.48 -18.76 6.56
N CYS A 157 -0.65 -19.97 7.07
CA CYS A 157 -1.94 -20.44 7.56
C CYS A 157 -2.36 -19.66 8.81
N VAL A 158 -3.66 -19.46 8.97
CA VAL A 158 -4.21 -18.77 10.14
C VAL A 158 -5.19 -19.70 10.83
N ARG A 159 -5.01 -19.89 12.14
CA ARG A 159 -6.03 -20.47 13.01
C ARG A 159 -6.96 -19.34 13.44
N ILE A 160 -8.26 -19.50 13.21
CA ILE A 160 -9.29 -18.54 13.62
C ILE A 160 -10.31 -19.22 14.55
N PHE A 161 -10.75 -18.50 15.58
CA PHE A 161 -11.94 -18.80 16.35
C PHE A 161 -13.06 -17.93 15.81
N TYR A 162 -13.95 -18.56 15.05
CA TYR A 162 -14.93 -17.86 14.23
C TYR A 162 -16.35 -18.10 14.72
N LYS A 163 -17.10 -17.01 14.84
CA LYS A 163 -18.53 -17.02 15.17
C LYS A 163 -19.35 -16.95 13.89
N ALA A 164 -19.97 -18.07 13.47
CA ALA A 164 -20.82 -18.09 12.28
C ALA A 164 -22.14 -17.32 12.49
N LEU A 165 -22.88 -17.03 11.42
CA LEU A 165 -24.11 -16.21 11.44
C LEU A 165 -25.22 -16.79 12.34
N ASP A 166 -25.23 -18.11 12.51
CA ASP A 166 -26.11 -18.85 13.42
C ASP A 166 -25.60 -18.86 14.87
N GLU A 167 -24.64 -17.99 15.18
CA GLU A 167 -23.95 -17.86 16.47
C GLU A 167 -23.11 -19.08 16.88
N THR A 168 -22.92 -20.06 15.98
CA THR A 168 -22.08 -21.22 16.26
C THR A 168 -20.60 -20.86 16.26
N MET A 169 -19.91 -21.27 17.32
CA MET A 169 -18.46 -21.10 17.46
C MET A 169 -17.74 -22.27 16.80
N SER A 170 -16.71 -21.95 16.00
CA SER A 170 -15.86 -22.98 15.38
C SER A 170 -14.41 -22.54 15.30
N GLU A 171 -13.50 -23.47 15.59
CA GLU A 171 -12.08 -23.30 15.30
C GLU A 171 -11.79 -23.78 13.88
N ARG A 172 -11.05 -22.98 13.10
CA ARG A 172 -10.72 -23.29 11.71
C ARG A 172 -9.29 -22.92 11.39
N ILE A 173 -8.61 -23.77 10.63
CA ILE A 173 -7.38 -23.39 9.94
C ILE A 173 -7.77 -22.97 8.52
N VAL A 174 -7.38 -21.76 8.16
CA VAL A 174 -7.70 -21.13 6.88
C VAL A 174 -6.44 -20.63 6.19
N GLU A 175 -6.46 -20.64 4.86
CA GLU A 175 -5.41 -20.12 3.99
C GLU A 175 -5.94 -18.83 3.34
N PRO A 176 -5.52 -17.63 3.82
CA PRO A 176 -6.03 -16.37 3.30
C PRO A 176 -5.77 -16.21 1.80
N PHE A 177 -6.79 -15.79 1.05
CA PHE A 177 -6.72 -15.67 -0.41
C PHE A 177 -6.99 -14.25 -0.92
N SER A 178 -7.98 -13.55 -0.36
CA SER A 178 -8.25 -12.16 -0.72
C SER A 178 -9.06 -11.43 0.34
N PHE A 179 -8.89 -10.12 0.41
CA PHE A 179 -9.69 -9.22 1.23
C PHE A 179 -10.48 -8.27 0.35
N TYR A 180 -11.74 -8.03 0.71
CA TYR A 180 -12.56 -7.04 0.03
C TYR A 180 -13.56 -6.44 1.02
N HIS A 181 -13.99 -5.24 0.69
CA HIS A 181 -14.92 -4.47 1.49
C HIS A 181 -16.27 -4.46 0.75
N ASN A 182 -17.32 -4.97 1.38
CA ASN A 182 -18.65 -4.97 0.76
C ASN A 182 -19.38 -3.62 0.98
N PRO A 183 -20.42 -3.30 0.19
CA PRO A 183 -21.23 -2.08 0.38
C PRO A 183 -22.00 -2.03 1.70
N GLU A 184 -22.16 -3.18 2.37
CA GLU A 184 -22.67 -3.30 3.75
C GLU A 184 -21.56 -3.14 4.80
N GLU A 185 -20.39 -2.67 4.35
CA GLU A 185 -19.26 -2.16 5.14
C GLU A 185 -18.57 -3.14 6.08
N ASN A 186 -18.57 -4.41 5.71
CA ASN A 186 -17.81 -5.43 6.43
C ASN A 186 -16.58 -5.80 5.61
N TRP A 187 -15.43 -5.83 6.28
CA TRP A 187 -14.27 -6.49 5.72
C TRP A 187 -14.54 -7.99 5.65
N LEU A 188 -14.39 -8.53 4.45
CA LEU A 188 -14.57 -9.92 4.13
C LEU A 188 -13.22 -10.50 3.70
N MET A 189 -12.88 -11.65 4.28
CA MET A 189 -11.75 -12.45 3.89
C MET A 189 -12.25 -13.69 3.17
N ALA A 190 -11.90 -13.84 1.89
CA ALA A 190 -11.95 -15.14 1.24
C ALA A 190 -10.73 -15.95 1.67
N ALA A 191 -10.96 -17.17 2.11
CA ALA A 191 -9.89 -18.08 2.49
C ALA A 191 -10.27 -19.54 2.22
N PHE A 192 -9.28 -20.38 1.88
CA PHE A 192 -9.50 -21.81 1.77
C PHE A 192 -9.60 -22.42 3.17
N CYS A 193 -10.75 -23.00 3.51
CA CYS A 193 -11.01 -23.56 4.82
C CYS A 193 -10.64 -25.04 4.81
N ARG A 194 -9.55 -25.43 5.48
CA ARG A 194 -9.07 -26.82 5.47
C ARG A 194 -10.08 -27.81 6.04
N LEU A 195 -10.80 -27.41 7.08
CA LEU A 195 -11.88 -28.21 7.68
C LEU A 195 -12.97 -28.59 6.66
N ARG A 196 -13.25 -27.70 5.69
CA ARG A 196 -14.27 -27.91 4.66
C ARG A 196 -13.69 -28.27 3.29
N SER A 197 -12.37 -28.23 3.15
CA SER A 197 -11.63 -28.45 1.91
C SER A 197 -12.17 -27.61 0.74
N ASP A 198 -12.60 -26.37 1.02
CA ASP A 198 -13.16 -25.45 0.02
C ASP A 198 -13.01 -23.99 0.47
N PHE A 199 -13.11 -23.07 -0.49
CA PHE A 199 -13.13 -21.65 -0.21
C PHE A 199 -14.40 -21.21 0.52
N ARG A 200 -14.21 -20.32 1.49
CA ARG A 200 -15.28 -19.66 2.24
C ARG A 200 -14.96 -18.20 2.44
N ILE A 201 -16.02 -17.44 2.67
CA ILE A 201 -15.96 -16.02 2.99
C ILE A 201 -16.19 -15.88 4.50
N PHE A 202 -15.26 -15.21 5.17
CA PHE A 202 -15.28 -14.94 6.59
C PHE A 202 -15.43 -13.43 6.79
N ARG A 203 -16.39 -13.01 7.61
CA ARG A 203 -16.44 -11.61 8.04
C ARG A 203 -15.40 -11.39 9.13
N ILE A 204 -14.51 -10.42 8.95
CA ILE A 204 -13.37 -10.25 9.86
C ILE A 204 -13.84 -9.76 11.24
N ASP A 205 -14.94 -9.03 11.31
CA ASP A 205 -15.58 -8.61 12.56
C ASP A 205 -16.14 -9.77 13.41
N ARG A 206 -16.28 -10.97 12.84
CA ARG A 206 -16.76 -12.19 13.54
C ARG A 206 -15.63 -13.14 13.94
N ILE A 207 -14.37 -12.72 13.79
CA ILE A 207 -13.20 -13.43 14.29
C ILE A 207 -12.96 -12.98 15.73
N GLU A 208 -13.28 -13.84 16.69
CA GLU A 208 -13.11 -13.54 18.12
C GLU A 208 -11.62 -13.53 18.52
N SER A 209 -10.85 -14.44 17.94
CA SER A 209 -9.39 -14.47 18.08
C SER A 209 -8.77 -15.26 16.94
N PHE A 210 -7.47 -15.02 16.70
CA PHE A 210 -6.72 -15.70 15.67
C PHE A 210 -5.26 -15.92 16.09
N THR A 211 -4.59 -16.81 15.37
CA THR A 211 -3.15 -17.06 15.50
C THR A 211 -2.58 -17.33 14.12
N VAL A 212 -1.61 -16.53 13.69
CA VAL A 212 -0.82 -16.82 12.49
C VAL A 212 0.11 -17.97 12.81
N LEU A 213 0.10 -19.00 11.97
CA LEU A 213 0.91 -20.20 12.13
C LEU A 213 2.18 -20.07 11.28
N ASP A 214 3.25 -20.78 11.67
CA ASP A 214 4.48 -20.88 10.87
C ASP A 214 4.34 -21.81 9.65
N GLU A 215 3.14 -22.31 9.39
CA GLU A 215 2.85 -23.22 8.29
C GLU A 215 2.55 -22.45 7.00
N VAL A 216 3.38 -22.66 5.97
CA VAL A 216 3.22 -22.04 4.66
C VAL A 216 2.32 -22.89 3.75
N PHE A 217 1.29 -22.28 3.15
CA PHE A 217 0.44 -22.95 2.16
C PHE A 217 0.90 -22.72 0.70
N PRO A 218 0.67 -23.67 -0.22
CA PRO A 218 1.01 -23.50 -1.62
C PRO A 218 0.09 -22.47 -2.30
N PRO A 219 0.56 -21.72 -3.32
CA PRO A 219 -0.29 -20.78 -4.05
C PRO A 219 -1.54 -21.47 -4.62
N HIS A 220 -2.70 -20.89 -4.36
CA HIS A 220 -3.94 -21.35 -4.96
C HIS A 220 -3.95 -21.11 -6.46
N LYS A 221 -4.42 -22.10 -7.24
CA LYS A 221 -4.46 -22.04 -8.72
C LYS A 221 -5.63 -21.24 -9.29
N ILE A 222 -6.49 -20.68 -8.44
CA ILE A 222 -7.68 -19.92 -8.85
C ILE A 222 -7.33 -18.43 -8.95
N SER A 223 -7.75 -17.78 -10.02
CA SER A 223 -7.64 -16.33 -10.17
C SER A 223 -8.76 -15.61 -9.39
N MET A 224 -8.55 -14.34 -9.05
CA MET A 224 -9.61 -13.50 -8.45
C MET A 224 -10.89 -13.48 -9.28
N LYS A 225 -10.78 -13.42 -10.61
CA LYS A 225 -11.94 -13.45 -11.51
C LYS A 225 -12.73 -14.75 -11.39
N GLN A 226 -12.03 -15.89 -11.43
CA GLN A 226 -12.67 -17.21 -11.28
C GLN A 226 -13.26 -17.42 -9.88
N PHE A 227 -12.62 -16.83 -8.86
CA PHE A 227 -13.16 -16.85 -7.50
C PHE A 227 -14.49 -16.10 -7.43
N VAL A 228 -14.54 -14.88 -7.95
CA VAL A 228 -15.77 -14.07 -8.00
C VAL A 228 -16.86 -14.87 -8.72
N GLU A 229 -16.62 -15.34 -9.95
CA GLU A 229 -17.63 -16.08 -10.74
C GLU A 229 -18.18 -17.34 -10.05
N LYS A 230 -17.44 -17.95 -9.13
CA LYS A 230 -17.81 -19.20 -8.47
C LYS A 230 -18.38 -19.02 -7.06
N TYR A 231 -17.96 -17.98 -6.34
CA TYR A 231 -18.23 -17.83 -4.90
C TYR A 231 -18.91 -16.49 -4.52
N LEU A 232 -19.06 -15.55 -5.45
CA LEU A 232 -19.70 -14.24 -5.25
C LEU A 232 -20.79 -13.98 -6.30
#